data_AF-A0A800KJC8-F1
#
_entry.id   AF-A0A800KJC8-F1
#
_cell.length_a   1.000
_cell.length_b   1.000
_cell.length_c   1.000
_cell.angle_alpha   90.00
_cell.angle_beta   90.00
_cell.angle_gamma   90.00
#
_symmetry.space_group_name_H-M   'P 1'
#
loop_
_entity.id
_entity.type
_entity.pdbx_description
1 polymer ?
#
loop_
_entity_poly.entity_id
_entity_poly.type
_entity_poly.pdbx_seq_one_letter_code
_entity_poly.pdbx_strand_id
1 'polypeptide(L)'
;MSSATVVPVDVFGVNPAGQSDMLIQINELTIQSLLDSEAFFVEVAGQPYLIKMSADLVSDSVSVAMGENVSVTGNVYQMTDSIVDSWVAMGSLSEANKIVATFSETFIEAMDVTAYSAPGASNQ
;
A
#
# COMPACT_ATOMS: atom_id res chain seq x y z
N MET A 1 9.35 19.76 -2.57
CA MET A 1 8.28 18.78 -2.83
C MET A 1 8.81 17.82 -3.88
N SER A 2 9.23 16.62 -3.47
CA SER A 2 9.57 15.58 -4.45
C SER A 2 8.27 15.17 -5.14
N SER A 3 8.20 15.25 -6.47
CA SER A 3 7.04 14.76 -7.21
C SER A 3 7.10 13.23 -7.27
N ALA A 4 6.00 12.56 -6.92
CA ALA A 4 5.89 11.12 -7.07
C ALA A 4 5.98 10.73 -8.55
N THR A 5 6.68 9.63 -8.85
CA THR A 5 6.71 9.06 -10.20
C THR A 5 5.49 8.17 -10.38
N VAL A 6 4.65 8.44 -11.38
CA VAL A 6 3.49 7.59 -11.68
C VAL A 6 3.98 6.30 -12.31
N VAL A 7 3.70 5.18 -11.66
CA VAL A 7 4.06 3.83 -12.12
C VAL A 7 2.77 3.05 -12.40
N PRO A 8 2.55 2.60 -13.65
CA PRO A 8 1.41 1.74 -13.97
C PRO A 8 1.42 0.43 -13.15
N VAL A 9 0.24 -0.06 -12.76
CA VAL A 9 0.10 -1.26 -11.91
C VAL A 9 0.72 -2.52 -12.55
N ASP A 10 0.62 -2.66 -13.87
CA ASP A 10 1.20 -3.75 -14.65
C ASP A 10 2.73 -3.67 -14.68
N VAL A 11 3.29 -2.47 -14.82
CA VAL A 11 4.74 -2.23 -14.74
C VAL A 11 5.26 -2.52 -13.33
N PHE A 12 4.54 -2.05 -12.31
CA PHE A 12 4.89 -2.29 -10.92
C PHE A 12 4.90 -3.79 -10.59
N GLY A 13 3.85 -4.52 -10.99
CA GLY A 13 3.70 -5.94 -10.69
C GLY A 13 4.79 -6.85 -11.28
N VAL A 14 5.50 -6.42 -12.31
CA VAL A 14 6.64 -7.18 -12.89
C VAL A 14 7.88 -7.11 -12.01
N ASN A 15 8.13 -5.96 -11.36
CA ASN A 15 9.31 -5.77 -10.51
C ASN A 15 9.08 -4.67 -9.46
N PRO A 16 8.37 -4.97 -8.36
CA PRO A 16 8.13 -4.00 -7.28
C PRO A 16 9.43 -3.49 -6.65
N ALA A 17 10.38 -4.40 -6.37
CA ALA A 17 11.67 -4.08 -5.78
C ALA A 17 12.54 -3.16 -6.67
N GLY A 18 12.28 -3.13 -7.98
CA GLY A 18 12.93 -2.21 -8.91
C GLY A 18 12.51 -0.75 -8.74
N GLN A 19 11.45 -0.48 -7.97
CA GLN A 19 10.99 0.88 -7.62
C GLN A 19 11.41 1.30 -6.20
N SER A 20 12.27 0.52 -5.53
CA SER A 20 12.84 0.91 -4.24
C SER A 20 13.60 2.24 -4.36
N ASP A 21 13.63 3.00 -3.27
CA ASP A 21 14.25 4.34 -3.16
C ASP A 21 13.56 5.47 -3.97
N MET A 22 12.39 5.21 -4.55
CA MET A 22 11.59 6.21 -5.26
C MET A 22 10.23 6.41 -4.60
N LEU A 23 9.81 7.67 -4.51
CA LEU A 23 8.42 8.01 -4.23
C LEU A 23 7.61 7.72 -5.50
N ILE A 24 6.72 6.75 -5.43
CA ILE A 24 5.87 6.33 -6.54
C ILE A 24 4.40 6.59 -6.26
N GLN A 25 3.63 6.76 -7.32
CA GLN A 25 2.18 6.76 -7.28
C GLN A 25 1.66 5.65 -8.20
N ILE A 26 0.83 4.77 -7.65
CA ILE A 26 0.13 3.73 -8.41
C ILE A 26 -1.36 4.03 -8.33
N ASN A 27 -1.99 4.04 -9.49
CA ASN A 27 -3.42 4.32 -9.64
C ASN A 27 -4.20 3.03 -9.84
N GLU A 28 -5.52 3.09 -9.64
CA GLU A 28 -6.45 1.99 -9.92
C GLU A 28 -6.20 0.72 -9.10
N LEU A 29 -5.67 0.86 -7.89
CA LEU A 29 -5.46 -0.27 -6.98
C LEU A 29 -6.78 -0.66 -6.30
N THR A 30 -7.25 -1.88 -6.56
CA THR A 30 -8.45 -2.42 -5.88
C THR A 30 -8.05 -3.04 -4.55
N ILE A 31 -8.69 -2.61 -3.45
CA ILE A 31 -8.46 -3.20 -2.12
C ILE A 31 -9.12 -4.58 -2.04
N GLN A 32 -8.30 -5.60 -1.84
CA GLN A 32 -8.73 -7.01 -1.81
C GLN A 32 -9.13 -7.45 -0.41
N SER A 33 -8.39 -7.02 0.61
CA SER A 33 -8.69 -7.34 2.01
C SER A 33 -8.01 -6.37 2.96
N LEU A 34 -8.58 -6.24 4.16
CA LEU A 34 -7.96 -5.51 5.26
C LEU A 34 -7.17 -6.52 6.10
N LEU A 35 -5.91 -6.21 6.38
CA LEU A 35 -5.09 -7.03 7.26
C LEU A 35 -5.27 -6.55 8.71
N ASP A 36 -5.12 -5.26 8.94
CA ASP A 36 -5.34 -4.60 10.23
C ASP A 36 -5.75 -3.12 9.99
N SER A 37 -5.92 -2.33 11.04
CA SER A 37 -6.34 -0.92 10.90
C SER A 37 -5.37 -0.05 10.10
N GLU A 38 -4.10 -0.46 9.98
CA GLU A 38 -3.06 0.31 9.32
C GLU A 38 -2.41 -0.46 8.15
N ALA A 39 -2.95 -1.62 7.77
CA ALA A 39 -2.38 -2.46 6.72
C ALA A 39 -3.47 -3.17 5.93
N PHE A 40 -3.33 -3.21 4.61
CA PHE A 40 -4.31 -3.83 3.71
C PHE A 40 -3.64 -4.39 2.46
N PHE A 41 -4.32 -5.29 1.78
CA PHE A 41 -3.88 -5.84 0.51
C PHE A 41 -4.63 -5.20 -0.65
N VAL A 42 -3.89 -4.87 -1.70
CA VAL A 42 -4.43 -4.45 -3.00
C VAL A 42 -4.13 -5.50 -4.06
N GLU A 43 -4.87 -5.48 -5.15
CA GLU A 43 -4.53 -6.28 -6.33
C GLU A 43 -3.47 -5.57 -7.18
N VAL A 44 -2.36 -6.26 -7.42
CA VAL A 44 -1.32 -5.85 -8.36
C VAL A 44 -1.07 -7.00 -9.31
N ALA A 45 -1.32 -6.79 -10.61
CA ALA A 45 -1.14 -7.81 -11.65
C ALA A 45 -1.80 -9.17 -11.30
N GLY A 46 -2.98 -9.13 -10.67
CA GLY A 46 -3.74 -10.32 -10.26
C GLY A 46 -3.21 -11.04 -9.01
N GLN A 47 -2.29 -10.44 -8.26
CA GLN A 47 -1.76 -10.96 -6.99
C GLN A 47 -1.98 -9.95 -5.86
N PRO A 48 -2.18 -10.40 -4.60
CA PRO A 48 -2.26 -9.51 -3.46
C PRO A 48 -0.89 -8.85 -3.19
N TYR A 49 -0.89 -7.54 -2.97
CA TYR A 49 0.29 -6.76 -2.61
C TYR A 49 0.02 -5.93 -1.35
N LEU A 50 0.99 -5.93 -0.43
CA LEU A 50 0.83 -5.33 0.88
C LEU A 50 1.06 -3.82 0.86
N ILE A 51 0.10 -3.07 1.41
CA ILE A 51 0.21 -1.65 1.70
C ILE A 51 0.17 -1.45 3.22
N LYS A 52 1.14 -0.70 3.75
CA LYS A 52 1.17 -0.22 5.14
C LYS A 52 0.92 1.27 5.15
N MET A 53 -0.07 1.75 5.90
CA MET A 53 -0.28 3.18 6.11
C MET A 53 0.87 3.76 6.96
N SER A 54 1.41 4.90 6.54
CA SER A 54 2.32 5.69 7.35
C SER A 54 1.63 6.24 8.60
N ALA A 55 2.42 6.62 9.60
CA ALA A 55 1.90 7.21 10.84
C ALA A 55 1.07 8.48 10.59
N ASP A 56 1.45 9.27 9.57
CA ASP A 56 0.74 10.51 9.21
C ASP A 56 -0.69 10.19 8.72
N LEU A 57 -0.85 9.20 7.83
CA LEU A 57 -2.18 8.77 7.37
C LEU A 57 -3.06 8.22 8.49
N VAL A 58 -2.46 7.47 9.41
CA VAL A 58 -3.17 6.96 10.59
C VAL A 58 -3.62 8.13 11.47
N SER A 59 -2.77 9.14 11.65
CA SER A 59 -3.10 10.34 12.43
C SER A 59 -4.20 11.19 11.80
N ASP A 60 -4.24 11.24 10.47
CA ASP A 60 -5.29 11.91 9.68
C ASP A 60 -6.60 11.10 9.62
N SER A 61 -6.65 9.94 10.28
CA SER A 61 -7.81 9.05 10.33
C SER A 61 -8.29 8.62 8.94
N VAL A 62 -7.36 8.44 8.01
CA VAL A 62 -7.65 7.89 6.69
C VAL A 62 -8.14 6.47 6.86
N SER A 63 -9.28 6.17 6.24
CA SER A 63 -9.89 4.85 6.26
C SER A 63 -10.13 4.37 4.85
N VAL A 64 -10.10 3.06 4.66
CA VAL A 64 -10.29 2.42 3.37
C VAL A 64 -11.23 1.23 3.51
N ALA A 65 -11.93 0.90 2.42
CA ALA A 65 -12.86 -0.23 2.40
C ALA A 65 -12.44 -1.31 1.40
N MET A 66 -12.76 -2.57 1.72
CA MET A 66 -12.60 -3.67 0.77
C MET A 66 -13.47 -3.41 -0.48
N GLY A 67 -12.90 -3.63 -1.66
CA GLY A 67 -13.53 -3.40 -2.95
C GLY A 67 -13.43 -1.95 -3.45
N GLU A 68 -12.83 -1.04 -2.68
CA GLU A 68 -12.57 0.34 -3.12
C GLU A 68 -11.38 0.39 -4.10
N ASN A 69 -11.48 1.29 -5.08
CA ASN A 69 -10.39 1.61 -5.99
C ASN A 69 -9.69 2.87 -5.51
N VAL A 70 -8.39 2.77 -5.26
CA VAL A 70 -7.58 3.85 -4.69
C VAL A 70 -6.34 4.15 -5.53
N SER A 71 -5.86 5.38 -5.42
CA SER A 71 -4.48 5.75 -5.74
C SER A 71 -3.66 5.71 -4.46
N VAL A 72 -2.52 5.04 -4.52
CA VAL A 72 -1.57 4.98 -3.42
C VAL A 72 -0.29 5.69 -3.85
N THR A 73 0.15 6.65 -3.04
CA THR A 73 1.46 7.28 -3.17
C THR A 73 2.32 6.88 -1.98
N GLY A 74 3.53 6.38 -2.23
CA GLY A 74 4.38 5.86 -1.17
C GLY A 74 5.74 5.38 -1.66
N ASN A 75 6.52 4.79 -0.75
CA ASN A 75 7.83 4.20 -1.04
C ASN A 75 7.76 2.68 -0.92
N VAL A 76 8.52 1.99 -1.77
CA VAL A 76 8.63 0.53 -1.73
C VAL A 76 9.78 0.13 -0.82
N TYR A 77 9.48 -0.69 0.18
CA TYR A 77 10.47 -1.25 1.09
C TYR A 77 10.52 -2.77 0.99
N GLN A 78 11.71 -3.31 1.24
CA GLN A 78 11.92 -4.73 1.45
C GLN A 78 11.24 -5.15 2.77
N MET A 79 10.51 -6.25 2.73
CA MET A 79 9.97 -6.83 3.95
C MET A 79 11.08 -7.58 4.68
N THR A 80 11.19 -7.35 5.99
CA THR A 80 12.12 -8.07 6.85
C THR A 80 11.41 -8.47 8.13
N ASP A 81 11.87 -9.55 8.77
CA ASP A 81 11.31 -10.00 10.05
C ASP A 81 11.32 -8.87 11.09
N SER A 82 12.37 -8.06 11.12
CA SER A 82 12.46 -6.91 12.04
C SER A 82 11.41 -5.83 11.79
N ILE A 83 10.99 -5.62 10.54
CA ILE A 83 9.91 -4.68 10.22
C ILE A 83 8.59 -5.21 10.76
N VAL A 84 8.28 -6.47 10.49
CA VAL A 84 7.03 -7.08 10.98
C VAL A 84 6.99 -7.10 12.52
N ASP A 85 8.10 -7.47 13.16
CA ASP A 85 8.24 -7.43 14.62
C ASP A 85 8.02 -6.01 15.16
N SER A 86 8.53 -4.99 14.47
CA SER A 86 8.32 -3.59 14.88
C SER A 86 6.84 -3.18 14.76
N TRP A 87 6.14 -3.59 13.70
CA TRP A 87 4.72 -3.29 13.53
C TRP A 87 3.87 -3.93 14.61
N VAL A 88 4.22 -5.16 15.01
CA VAL A 88 3.56 -5.84 16.13
C VAL A 88 3.84 -5.12 17.45
N ALA A 89 5.10 -4.75 17.71
CA ALA A 89 5.46 -4.02 18.93
C ALA A 89 4.79 -2.63 19.03
N MET A 90 4.54 -1.98 17.89
CA MET A 90 3.84 -0.69 17.80
C MET A 90 2.31 -0.84 17.86
N GLY A 91 1.77 -2.06 17.77
CA GLY A 91 0.33 -2.31 17.71
C GLY A 91 -0.29 -2.05 16.33
N SER A 92 0.52 -1.73 15.33
CA SER A 92 0.09 -1.53 13.93
C SER A 92 -0.33 -2.82 13.24
N LEU A 93 0.10 -3.97 13.77
CA LEU A 93 -0.23 -5.30 13.27
C LEU A 93 -0.45 -6.24 14.46
N SER A 94 -1.51 -7.04 14.43
CA SER A 94 -1.71 -8.07 15.45
C SER A 94 -0.75 -9.25 15.28
N GLU A 95 -0.43 -9.96 16.38
CA GLU A 95 0.44 -11.15 16.35
C GLU A 95 -0.13 -12.25 15.43
N ALA A 96 -1.46 -12.36 15.32
CA ALA A 96 -2.13 -13.33 14.45
C ALA A 96 -1.86 -13.05 12.96
N ASN A 97 -1.70 -11.77 12.60
CA ASN A 97 -1.48 -11.32 11.22
C ASN A 97 0.00 -11.22 10.84
N LYS A 98 0.92 -11.37 11.81
CA LYS A 98 2.37 -11.38 11.60
C LYS A 98 2.79 -12.29 10.45
N ILE A 99 2.36 -13.55 10.48
CA ILE A 99 2.74 -14.54 9.47
C ILE A 99 2.29 -14.14 8.06
N VAL A 100 1.13 -13.49 7.95
CA VAL A 100 0.55 -13.06 6.67
C VAL A 100 1.39 -11.93 6.07
N ALA A 101 1.83 -10.97 6.89
CA ALA A 101 2.72 -9.90 6.45
C ALA A 101 4.10 -10.42 6.00
N THR A 102 4.67 -11.39 6.72
CA THR A 102 6.00 -11.98 6.42
C THR A 102 6.07 -12.69 5.06
N PHE A 103 4.94 -13.11 4.48
CA PHE A 103 4.94 -13.70 3.13
C PHE A 103 5.16 -12.68 2.00
N SER A 104 5.06 -11.38 2.30
CA SER A 104 5.34 -10.34 1.31
C SER A 104 6.85 -10.15 1.16
N GLU A 105 7.36 -10.13 -0.07
CA GLU A 105 8.79 -9.82 -0.30
C GLU A 105 9.08 -8.32 -0.15
N THR A 106 8.12 -7.49 -0.58
CA THR A 106 8.16 -6.04 -0.47
C THR A 106 6.78 -5.52 -0.08
N PHE A 107 6.72 -4.29 0.40
CA PHE A 107 5.47 -3.57 0.67
C PHE A 107 5.63 -2.10 0.30
N ILE A 108 4.51 -1.40 0.14
CA ILE A 108 4.50 0.07 0.05
C ILE A 108 4.15 0.64 1.41
N GLU A 109 4.97 1.55 1.92
CA GLU A 109 4.56 2.48 2.96
C GLU A 109 3.82 3.65 2.30
N ALA A 110 2.50 3.69 2.47
CA ALA A 110 1.65 4.70 1.89
C ALA A 110 1.77 6.02 2.68
N MET A 111 2.11 7.08 1.95
CA MET A 111 2.13 8.46 2.44
C MET A 111 0.87 9.22 2.05
N ASP A 112 0.20 8.78 0.98
CA ASP A 112 -1.12 9.28 0.58
C ASP A 112 -1.96 8.14 0.01
N VAL A 113 -3.25 8.13 0.33
CA VAL A 113 -4.25 7.19 -0.19
C VAL A 113 -5.49 7.99 -0.52
N THR A 114 -5.88 8.00 -1.78
CA THR A 114 -7.06 8.74 -2.26
C THR A 114 -7.96 7.84 -3.07
N ALA A 115 -9.28 8.08 -2.99
CA ALA A 115 -10.23 7.40 -3.86
C ALA A 115 -9.88 7.68 -5.33
N TYR A 116 -9.72 6.62 -6.11
CA TYR A 116 -9.32 6.79 -7.50
C TYR A 116 -10.49 7.30 -8.33
N SER A 117 -10.31 8.50 -8.90
CA SER A 117 -11.17 9.02 -9.94
C SER A 117 -10.36 9.03 -11.24
N ALA A 118 -10.78 8.21 -12.22
CA ALA A 118 -10.13 8.18 -13.52
C ALA A 118 -10.03 9.60 -14.10
N PRO A 119 -8.90 10.00 -14.71
CA PRO A 119 -8.79 11.29 -15.40
C PRO A 119 -9.85 11.37 -16.51
N GLY A 120 -10.94 12.11 -16.25
CA GLY A 120 -12.11 12.17 -17.14
C GLY A 120 -13.43 11.75 -16.51
N ALA A 121 -13.45 11.26 -15.27
CA ALA A 121 -14.67 11.07 -14.48
C ALA A 121 -15.23 12.43 -13.98
N SER A 122 -15.45 13.35 -14.91
CA SER A 122 -16.21 14.58 -14.68
C SER A 122 -17.66 14.31 -15.06
N ASN A 123 -18.52 14.13 -14.06
CA ASN A 123 -19.98 14.28 -14.05
C ASN A 123 -20.80 13.55 -15.14
N GLN A 124 -21.52 12.51 -14.72
CA GLN A 124 -22.89 12.23 -15.19
C GLN A 124 -23.81 12.26 -13.98
#